data_AF-A0AAU6BC71-F1
#
_entry.id   AF-A0AAU6BC71-F1
#
_cell.length_a   1.000
_cell.length_b   1.000
_cell.length_c   1.000
_cell.angle_alpha   90.00
_cell.angle_beta   90.00
_cell.angle_gamma   90.00
#
_symmetry.space_group_name_H-M   'P 1'
#
loop_
_entity.id
_entity.type
_entity.pdbx_description
1 polymer ?
#
loop_
_entity_poly.entity_id
_entity_poly.type
_entity_poly.pdbx_seq_one_letter_code
_entity_poly.pdbx_strand_id
1 'polypeptide(L)'
;MARRRLCTTVLLPLLLVAGCGGGQTSRQPADSNSDSGPGKIVVASGRDVTGKGGVREQLIDAWNRQQEKTGSRYQARLVELPGNADEQRSQLLGALQSGSAAYDVVNLDVTWVPEFAAAHLVRPLPDDEIDADVINSVAGTARWDGKVYAVPFNSDVGLLYYRPDLLHKAGVRQTDLSKGISWKQLQTLSGDVARALPKVGGWTTQLAAYEGRTVNAIEAFASAVPDFELTDGDGHYDGSVKELTAGITELRSRTETAYTLTDAVHSDEAASLSDFADGRTQFLRQWPYAYGSLSQSFSKAQLGVAPLPGRAVLGGQNLAVTESSPRAAKAAELIRYLTGRQSERCLLDAGFAATRTSAYDDDSVTCPVGAGGTPSASPTGESADRMRRDAAGRPAYARTTLLPALRKAVQRPRTPLYGAFTQTFTTELGPLFGDDPPSDAALAKTLDAALRKALPD
;
A
#
# COMPACT_ATOMS: atom_id res chain seq x y z
N MET A 1 -31.51 -32.08 71.35
CA MET A 1 -30.24 -32.04 72.11
C MET A 1 -29.52 -30.74 71.78
N ALA A 2 -28.95 -30.13 72.80
CA ALA A 2 -28.62 -28.72 72.86
C ALA A 2 -27.19 -28.37 72.40
N ARG A 3 -27.02 -27.07 72.13
CA ARG A 3 -25.80 -26.22 72.20
C ARG A 3 -24.95 -26.03 70.95
N ARG A 4 -25.16 -24.85 70.35
CA ARG A 4 -24.18 -23.97 69.66
C ARG A 4 -22.77 -24.06 70.27
N ARG A 5 -21.73 -24.09 69.43
CA ARG A 5 -20.44 -23.42 69.67
C ARG A 5 -19.79 -22.93 68.37
N LEU A 6 -19.37 -21.66 68.41
CA LEU A 6 -18.29 -21.05 67.64
C LEU A 6 -17.02 -21.93 67.68
N CYS A 7 -16.17 -21.84 66.65
CA CYS A 7 -14.81 -21.30 66.81
C CYS A 7 -13.95 -21.38 65.52
N THR A 8 -13.45 -20.20 65.14
CA THR A 8 -12.05 -19.91 64.83
C THR A 8 -11.45 -20.38 63.50
N THR A 9 -11.37 -19.41 62.60
CA THR A 9 -10.43 -19.31 61.47
C THR A 9 -8.98 -19.40 61.95
N VAL A 10 -8.19 -20.32 61.38
CA VAL A 10 -6.73 -20.31 61.45
C VAL A 10 -6.20 -20.44 60.03
N LEU A 11 -5.48 -19.40 59.58
CA LEU A 11 -4.71 -19.40 58.34
C LEU A 11 -3.55 -20.41 58.44
N LEU A 12 -3.38 -21.24 57.41
CA LEU A 12 -2.17 -22.02 57.18
C LEU A 12 -1.59 -21.65 55.79
N PRO A 13 -0.29 -21.31 55.67
CA PRO A 13 0.32 -20.99 54.39
C PRO A 13 0.72 -22.28 53.66
N LEU A 14 0.25 -22.46 52.42
CA LEU A 14 0.74 -23.53 51.55
C LEU A 14 1.99 -23.05 50.80
N LEU A 15 3.13 -23.61 51.18
CA LEU A 15 4.31 -23.75 50.32
C LEU A 15 4.04 -24.85 49.29
N LEU A 16 4.25 -24.56 48.00
CA LEU A 16 4.35 -25.59 46.97
C LEU A 16 5.62 -25.37 46.13
N VAL A 17 6.25 -26.51 45.87
CA VAL A 17 7.63 -26.74 45.47
C VAL A 17 7.86 -26.49 43.98
N ALA A 18 9.07 -26.05 43.66
CA ALA A 18 9.60 -25.85 42.31
C ALA A 18 9.60 -27.15 41.48
N GLY A 19 9.12 -27.04 40.24
CA GLY A 19 9.30 -28.04 39.18
C GLY A 19 9.95 -27.38 37.96
N CYS A 20 11.23 -27.68 37.73
CA CYS A 20 11.95 -27.32 36.50
C CYS A 20 11.50 -28.23 35.36
N GLY A 21 11.05 -27.64 34.26
CA GLY A 21 10.74 -28.30 33.00
C GLY A 21 10.86 -27.30 31.85
N GLY A 22 12.06 -26.76 31.65
CA GLY A 22 12.35 -25.76 30.63
C GLY A 22 12.44 -26.38 29.23
N GLY A 23 11.33 -26.38 28.50
CA GLY A 23 11.31 -26.55 27.05
C GLY A 23 11.75 -25.26 26.36
N GLN A 24 12.88 -25.29 25.68
CA GLN A 24 13.42 -24.18 24.89
C GLN A 24 12.46 -23.81 23.77
N THR A 25 11.71 -22.72 23.96
CA THR A 25 11.19 -21.91 22.87
C THR A 25 12.09 -20.68 22.79
N SER A 26 12.99 -20.69 21.81
CA SER A 26 13.84 -19.55 21.47
C SER A 26 12.98 -18.42 20.90
N ARG A 27 12.35 -17.64 21.79
CA ARG A 27 11.97 -16.26 21.52
C ARG A 27 13.27 -15.45 21.43
N GLN A 28 13.69 -15.10 20.22
CA GLN A 28 14.64 -14.01 20.03
C GLN A 28 13.98 -12.72 20.52
N PRO A 29 14.61 -11.96 21.44
CA PRO A 29 14.25 -10.57 21.67
C PRO A 29 14.58 -9.79 20.39
N ALA A 30 13.70 -8.87 20.00
CA ALA A 30 14.06 -7.83 19.06
C ALA A 30 15.14 -6.96 19.71
N ASP A 31 16.39 -7.11 19.27
CA ASP A 31 17.50 -6.24 19.65
C ASP A 31 17.23 -4.83 19.13
N SER A 32 16.53 -4.06 19.95
CA SER A 32 16.42 -2.61 19.86
C SER A 32 17.47 -2.03 20.81
N ASN A 33 18.32 -1.16 20.24
CA ASN A 33 19.33 -0.33 20.91
C ASN A 33 20.62 -1.02 21.37
N SER A 34 21.62 -1.06 20.46
CA SER A 34 23.02 -0.71 20.82
C SER A 34 23.99 -0.65 19.64
N ASP A 35 23.60 -0.98 18.42
CA ASP A 35 24.54 -1.06 17.30
C ASP A 35 24.47 0.14 16.33
N SER A 36 24.43 1.35 16.87
CA SER A 36 24.45 2.61 16.09
C SER A 36 25.85 3.23 16.07
N GLY A 37 26.89 2.43 15.81
CA GLY A 37 28.23 2.95 15.55
C GLY A 37 28.21 4.01 14.42
N PRO A 38 29.16 4.96 14.36
CA PRO A 38 29.08 6.16 13.51
C PRO A 38 28.84 5.90 12.00
N GLY A 39 29.02 4.67 11.51
CA GLY A 39 28.76 4.26 10.14
C GLY A 39 27.39 3.60 9.84
N LYS A 40 26.59 3.19 10.83
CA LYS A 40 25.36 2.42 10.58
C LYS A 40 24.13 3.30 10.34
N ILE A 41 23.59 3.30 9.13
CA ILE A 41 22.34 3.97 8.74
C ILE A 41 21.18 3.00 8.91
N VAL A 42 20.14 3.40 9.63
CA VAL A 42 18.94 2.56 9.83
C VAL A 42 17.79 3.08 8.98
N VAL A 43 17.30 2.24 8.07
CA VAL A 43 16.12 2.51 7.23
C VAL A 43 14.93 1.77 7.81
N ALA A 44 13.91 2.48 8.29
CA ALA A 44 12.65 1.87 8.73
C ALA A 44 11.63 1.86 7.58
N SER A 45 10.99 0.72 7.34
CA SER A 45 10.00 0.56 6.27
C SER A 45 8.92 -0.43 6.67
N GLY A 46 7.73 -0.32 6.09
CA GLY A 46 6.81 -1.46 6.02
C GLY A 46 7.44 -2.65 5.27
N ARG A 47 6.87 -3.84 5.46
CA ARG A 47 7.32 -5.08 4.82
C ARG A 47 7.43 -4.93 3.30
N ASP A 48 8.51 -5.44 2.73
CA ASP A 48 8.68 -5.60 1.29
C ASP A 48 7.80 -6.76 0.78
N VAL A 49 6.89 -6.44 -0.15
CA VAL A 49 5.91 -7.38 -0.70
C VAL A 49 6.46 -8.20 -1.89
N THR A 50 7.72 -8.01 -2.27
CA THR A 50 8.35 -8.71 -3.39
C THR A 50 8.91 -10.10 -3.04
N GLY A 51 8.79 -10.52 -1.78
CA GLY A 51 9.15 -11.87 -1.30
C GLY A 51 10.41 -11.91 -0.45
N LYS A 52 10.93 -13.12 -0.20
CA LYS A 52 12.09 -13.33 0.67
C LYS A 52 13.35 -12.71 0.05
N GLY A 53 14.05 -11.88 0.83
CA GLY A 53 15.19 -11.10 0.34
C GLY A 53 14.74 -10.07 -0.70
N GLY A 54 13.69 -9.32 -0.35
CA GLY A 54 12.99 -8.42 -1.27
C GLY A 54 13.89 -7.34 -1.88
N VAL A 55 13.42 -6.75 -2.97
CA VAL A 55 14.19 -5.80 -3.80
C VAL A 55 14.74 -4.63 -2.99
N ARG A 56 14.06 -4.16 -1.93
CA ARG A 56 14.53 -3.06 -1.08
C ARG A 56 15.80 -3.43 -0.33
N GLU A 57 15.85 -4.63 0.25
CA GLU A 57 17.03 -5.16 0.91
C GLU A 57 18.17 -5.36 -0.10
N GLN A 58 17.86 -5.91 -1.28
CA GLN A 58 18.85 -6.10 -2.35
C GLN A 58 19.48 -4.78 -2.82
N LEU A 59 18.69 -3.71 -2.90
CA LEU A 59 19.17 -2.36 -3.24
C LEU A 59 20.05 -1.78 -2.13
N ILE A 60 19.66 -1.94 -0.86
CA ILE A 60 20.48 -1.52 0.29
C ILE A 60 21.82 -2.28 0.29
N ASP A 61 21.81 -3.59 0.05
CA ASP A 61 23.02 -4.40 -0.04
C ASP A 61 23.91 -3.99 -1.21
N ALA A 62 23.32 -3.61 -2.34
CA ALA A 62 24.05 -3.09 -3.48
C ALA A 62 24.73 -1.75 -3.17
N TRP A 63 24.05 -0.86 -2.46
CA TRP A 63 24.65 0.37 -1.95
C TRP A 63 25.79 0.09 -0.98
N ASN A 64 25.60 -0.83 -0.01
CA ASN A 64 26.64 -1.23 0.94
C ASN A 64 27.91 -1.72 0.23
N ARG A 65 27.76 -2.59 -0.78
CA ARG A 65 28.89 -3.06 -1.60
C ARG A 65 29.60 -1.91 -2.34
N GLN A 66 28.86 -0.89 -2.76
CA GLN A 66 29.47 0.31 -3.37
C GLN A 66 30.25 1.13 -2.34
N GLN A 67 29.69 1.32 -1.14
CA GLN A 67 30.38 2.01 -0.05
C GLN A 67 31.69 1.30 0.31
N GLU A 68 31.67 -0.02 0.46
CA GLU A 68 32.85 -0.84 0.76
C GLU A 68 33.95 -0.69 -0.30
N LYS A 69 33.60 -0.70 -1.59
CA LYS A 69 34.56 -0.49 -2.70
C LYS A 69 35.24 0.88 -2.65
N THR A 70 34.57 1.90 -2.10
CA THR A 70 35.13 3.25 -1.94
C THR A 70 35.91 3.43 -0.62
N GLY A 71 36.01 2.39 0.20
CA GLY A 71 36.62 2.46 1.54
C GLY A 71 35.77 3.24 2.56
N SER A 72 34.49 3.47 2.25
CA SER A 72 33.54 4.14 3.15
C SER A 72 33.22 3.23 4.34
N ARG A 73 33.18 3.82 5.54
CA ARG A 73 32.79 3.12 6.78
C ARG A 73 31.28 2.98 6.96
N TYR A 74 30.48 3.52 6.03
CA TYR A 74 29.04 3.56 6.15
C TYR A 74 28.39 2.29 5.60
N GLN A 75 27.42 1.76 6.36
CA GLN A 75 26.57 0.65 5.95
C GLN A 75 25.13 0.96 6.35
N ALA A 76 24.18 0.57 5.52
CA ALA A 76 22.77 0.71 5.77
C ALA A 76 22.14 -0.66 6.05
N ARG A 77 21.09 -0.68 6.87
CA ARG A 77 20.26 -1.87 7.11
C ARG A 77 18.78 -1.50 7.09
N LEU A 78 17.96 -2.43 6.63
CA LEU A 78 16.51 -2.32 6.65
C LEU A 78 15.95 -2.83 7.98
N VAL A 79 14.96 -2.13 8.52
CA VAL A 79 14.10 -2.56 9.62
C VAL A 79 12.68 -2.58 9.10
N GLU A 80 12.12 -3.78 8.99
CA GLU A 80 10.74 -3.95 8.57
C GLU A 80 9.78 -3.87 9.76
N LEU A 81 8.78 -3.00 9.64
CA LEU A 81 7.72 -2.82 10.61
C LEU A 81 6.59 -3.82 10.32
N PRO A 82 6.11 -4.56 11.32
CA PRO A 82 4.98 -5.46 11.15
C PRO A 82 3.66 -4.68 11.07
N GLY A 83 2.63 -5.36 10.58
CA GLY A 83 1.27 -4.84 10.59
C GLY A 83 0.83 -4.19 9.28
N ASN A 84 -0.40 -3.69 9.27
CA ASN A 84 -0.97 -2.93 8.14
C ASN A 84 -0.46 -1.46 8.15
N ALA A 85 -0.89 -0.67 7.16
CA ALA A 85 -0.45 0.73 7.01
C ALA A 85 -0.71 1.57 8.29
N ASP A 86 -1.87 1.42 8.93
CA ASP A 86 -2.27 2.22 10.10
C ASP A 86 -1.41 1.87 11.34
N GLU A 87 -1.10 0.59 11.51
CA GLU A 87 -0.22 0.09 12.56
C GLU A 87 1.22 0.57 12.35
N GLN A 88 1.73 0.51 11.12
CA GLN A 88 3.07 0.99 10.76
C GLN A 88 3.20 2.49 11.00
N ARG A 89 2.20 3.29 10.60
CA ARG A 89 2.14 4.74 10.88
C ARG A 89 2.26 5.03 12.36
N SER A 90 1.44 4.36 13.17
CA SER A 90 1.38 4.56 14.63
C SER A 90 2.71 4.21 15.29
N GLN A 91 3.36 3.13 14.86
CA GLN A 91 4.68 2.75 15.35
C GLN A 91 5.76 3.77 14.99
N LEU A 92 5.83 4.22 13.73
CA LEU A 92 6.81 5.23 13.30
C LEU A 92 6.61 6.56 14.03
N LEU A 93 5.37 7.04 14.10
CA LEU A 93 5.03 8.29 14.76
C LEU A 93 5.43 8.25 16.24
N GLY A 94 5.03 7.21 16.96
CA GLY A 94 5.39 7.02 18.37
C GLY A 94 6.90 6.87 18.58
N ALA A 95 7.58 6.13 17.72
CA ALA A 95 9.03 5.92 17.80
C ALA A 95 9.82 7.23 17.63
N LEU A 96 9.46 8.05 16.64
CA LEU A 96 10.14 9.32 16.37
C LEU A 96 9.80 10.38 17.43
N GLN A 97 8.55 10.49 17.87
CA GLN A 97 8.14 11.45 18.90
C GLN A 97 8.77 11.16 20.27
N SER A 98 8.85 9.88 20.65
CA SER A 98 9.46 9.47 21.92
C SER A 98 10.99 9.41 21.88
N GLY A 99 11.60 9.40 20.70
CA GLY A 99 13.01 9.12 20.51
C GLY A 99 13.42 7.69 20.91
N SER A 100 12.47 6.76 21.01
CA SER A 100 12.73 5.38 21.46
C SER A 100 13.48 4.52 20.43
N ALA A 101 13.44 4.90 19.15
CA ALA A 101 14.23 4.30 18.09
C ALA A 101 14.98 5.37 17.27
N ALA A 102 16.24 5.10 16.96
CA ALA A 102 17.07 5.94 16.11
C ALA A 102 17.04 5.45 14.66
N TYR A 103 16.02 5.88 13.92
CA TYR A 103 15.96 5.70 12.47
C TYR A 103 16.61 6.89 11.77
N ASP A 104 17.43 6.64 10.76
CA ASP A 104 18.05 7.69 9.94
C ASP A 104 17.19 8.03 8.71
N VAL A 105 16.57 7.00 8.12
CA VAL A 105 15.63 7.10 7.00
C VAL A 105 14.33 6.38 7.38
N VAL A 106 13.20 6.99 7.04
CA VAL A 106 11.87 6.39 7.19
C VAL A 106 11.18 6.32 5.83
N ASN A 107 10.58 5.17 5.52
CA ASN A 107 9.79 4.96 4.31
C ASN A 107 8.30 5.19 4.65
N LEU A 108 7.80 6.38 4.31
CA LEU A 108 6.48 6.87 4.69
C LEU A 108 5.48 6.60 3.57
N ASP A 109 4.24 6.20 3.89
CA ASP A 109 3.16 6.28 2.89
C ASP A 109 3.01 7.72 2.40
N VAL A 110 2.59 7.89 1.14
CA VAL A 110 2.41 9.20 0.52
C VAL A 110 1.51 10.15 1.34
N THR A 111 0.58 9.62 2.13
CA THR A 111 -0.32 10.44 2.96
C THR A 111 0.28 10.89 4.29
N TRP A 112 1.42 10.34 4.71
CA TRP A 112 2.03 10.65 6.01
C TRP A 112 3.05 11.79 5.92
N VAL A 113 3.54 12.14 4.72
CA VAL A 113 4.53 13.20 4.54
C VAL A 113 4.08 14.53 5.15
N PRO A 114 2.84 15.03 4.93
CA PRO A 114 2.36 16.25 5.60
C PRO A 114 2.42 16.19 7.12
N GLU A 115 1.97 15.09 7.71
CA GLU A 115 1.93 14.92 9.16
C GLU A 115 3.34 14.93 9.77
N PHE A 116 4.25 14.15 9.20
CA PHE A 116 5.62 14.03 9.71
C PHE A 116 6.40 15.33 9.51
N ALA A 117 6.15 16.05 8.41
CA ALA A 117 6.74 17.35 8.13
C ALA A 117 6.24 18.43 9.11
N ALA A 118 4.92 18.54 9.31
CA ALA A 118 4.30 19.49 10.23
C ALA A 118 4.68 19.22 11.69
N ALA A 119 4.89 17.96 12.06
CA ALA A 119 5.35 17.56 13.39
C ALA A 119 6.88 17.68 13.59
N HIS A 120 7.62 18.18 12.60
CA HIS A 120 9.09 18.31 12.63
C HIS A 120 9.82 16.99 12.91
N LEU A 121 9.28 15.88 12.42
CA LEU A 121 9.88 14.54 12.57
C LEU A 121 10.81 14.19 11.41
N VAL A 122 10.66 14.86 10.27
CA VAL A 122 11.48 14.71 9.08
C VAL A 122 12.00 16.06 8.58
N ARG A 123 13.16 16.03 7.95
CA ARG A 123 13.89 17.23 7.51
C ARG A 123 13.44 17.64 6.11
N PRO A 124 13.42 18.94 5.80
CA PRO A 124 13.34 19.37 4.41
C PRO A 124 14.58 18.91 3.64
N LEU A 125 14.38 18.55 2.39
CA LEU A 125 15.41 18.17 1.43
C LEU A 125 15.52 19.24 0.33
N PRO A 126 16.65 19.31 -0.39
CA PRO A 126 16.78 20.15 -1.58
C PRO A 126 15.70 19.86 -2.62
N ASP A 127 15.24 20.90 -3.32
CA ASP A 127 14.17 20.77 -4.33
C ASP A 127 14.59 19.89 -5.54
N ASP A 128 15.88 19.84 -5.85
CA ASP A 128 16.46 19.06 -6.95
C ASP A 128 16.54 17.55 -6.66
N GLU A 129 16.17 17.12 -5.45
CA GLU A 129 15.90 15.70 -5.16
C GLU A 129 14.66 15.18 -5.93
N ILE A 130 13.78 16.09 -6.40
CA ILE A 130 12.65 15.79 -7.27
C ILE A 130 12.91 16.39 -8.66
N ASP A 131 13.57 15.62 -9.50
CA ASP A 131 13.88 16.00 -10.88
C ASP A 131 12.71 15.71 -11.87
N ALA A 132 12.89 16.11 -13.13
CA ALA A 132 11.87 15.98 -14.18
C ALA A 132 11.59 14.55 -14.64
N ASP A 133 12.38 13.55 -14.23
CA ASP A 133 12.13 12.15 -14.53
C ASP A 133 11.11 11.54 -13.56
N VAL A 134 10.94 12.10 -12.36
CA VAL A 134 9.85 11.72 -11.45
C VAL A 134 8.50 12.02 -12.10
N ILE A 135 7.60 11.04 -12.09
CA ILE A 135 6.25 11.18 -12.67
C ILE A 135 5.54 12.34 -11.96
N ASN A 136 5.05 13.33 -12.72
CA ASN A 136 4.48 14.57 -12.16
C ASN A 136 3.40 14.35 -11.09
N SER A 137 2.50 13.38 -11.28
CA SER A 137 1.46 13.06 -10.29
C SER A 137 2.02 12.51 -8.98
N VAL A 138 3.16 11.81 -9.04
CA VAL A 138 3.89 11.25 -7.90
C VAL A 138 4.74 12.31 -7.21
N ALA A 139 5.34 13.25 -7.97
CA ALA A 139 6.18 14.31 -7.41
C ALA A 139 5.50 15.13 -6.30
N GLY A 140 4.18 15.31 -6.38
CA GLY A 140 3.42 16.06 -5.36
C GLY A 140 3.35 15.36 -4.00
N THR A 141 3.54 14.04 -3.93
CA THR A 141 3.44 13.27 -2.67
C THR A 141 4.62 13.52 -1.72
N ALA A 142 5.73 14.01 -2.26
CA ALA A 142 6.97 14.30 -1.56
C ALA A 142 6.98 15.67 -0.85
N ARG A 143 5.96 16.49 -1.09
CA ARG A 143 5.95 17.91 -0.72
C ARG A 143 4.94 18.23 0.37
N TRP A 144 5.31 19.18 1.22
CA TRP A 144 4.42 19.83 2.18
C TRP A 144 4.86 21.31 2.33
N ASP A 145 3.91 22.24 2.40
CA ASP A 145 4.18 23.68 2.56
C ASP A 145 5.27 24.21 1.59
N GLY A 146 5.10 23.89 0.31
CA GLY A 146 6.03 24.29 -0.77
C GLY A 146 7.41 23.60 -0.77
N LYS A 147 7.78 22.83 0.26
CA LYS A 147 9.11 22.20 0.39
C LYS A 147 9.05 20.70 0.12
N VAL A 148 10.18 20.15 -0.33
CA VAL A 148 10.39 18.69 -0.38
C VAL A 148 10.76 18.19 1.00
N TYR A 149 10.09 17.14 1.47
CA TYR A 149 10.38 16.47 2.75
C TYR A 149 10.76 14.99 2.58
N ALA A 150 10.53 14.43 1.40
CA ALA A 150 10.82 13.04 1.08
C ALA A 150 11.14 12.88 -0.40
N VAL A 151 11.64 11.71 -0.82
CA VAL A 151 11.85 11.37 -2.23
C VAL A 151 11.03 10.12 -2.56
N PRO A 152 10.20 10.13 -3.62
CA PRO A 152 9.42 8.96 -4.00
C PRO A 152 10.30 7.75 -4.25
N PHE A 153 9.95 6.62 -3.63
CA PHE A 153 10.71 5.38 -3.71
C PHE A 153 9.95 4.28 -4.41
N ASN A 154 8.65 4.15 -4.19
CA ASN A 154 7.78 3.44 -5.10
C ASN A 154 6.43 4.15 -5.13
N SER A 155 5.70 4.02 -6.23
CA SER A 155 4.31 4.43 -6.31
C SER A 155 3.40 3.21 -6.23
N ASP A 156 2.10 3.44 -6.25
CA ASP A 156 1.06 2.45 -6.50
C ASP A 156 -0.15 3.14 -7.12
N VAL A 157 -0.98 2.37 -7.82
CA VAL A 157 -2.26 2.83 -8.36
C VAL A 157 -3.21 1.64 -8.45
N GLY A 158 -4.49 1.87 -8.16
CA GLY A 158 -5.51 0.82 -8.32
C GLY A 158 -5.55 0.31 -9.75
N LEU A 159 -5.46 -1.02 -9.93
CA LEU A 159 -5.60 -1.70 -11.21
C LEU A 159 -6.75 -2.70 -11.16
N LEU A 160 -7.32 -2.98 -12.34
CA LEU A 160 -8.30 -4.04 -12.55
C LEU A 160 -7.58 -5.31 -13.01
N TYR A 161 -7.52 -6.30 -12.14
CA TYR A 161 -7.15 -7.67 -12.50
C TYR A 161 -8.41 -8.43 -12.89
N TYR A 162 -8.33 -9.21 -13.96
CA TYR A 162 -9.50 -9.90 -14.49
C TYR A 162 -9.17 -11.26 -15.11
N ARG A 163 -10.22 -12.08 -15.29
CA ARG A 163 -10.14 -13.45 -15.82
C ARG A 163 -10.70 -13.59 -17.25
N PRO A 164 -9.90 -13.36 -18.31
CA PRO A 164 -10.35 -13.50 -19.69
C PRO A 164 -10.95 -14.87 -20.02
N ASP A 165 -10.47 -15.94 -19.38
CA ASP A 165 -10.96 -17.29 -19.58
C ASP A 165 -12.38 -17.51 -19.05
N LEU A 166 -12.76 -16.82 -17.96
CA LEU A 166 -14.12 -16.85 -17.42
C LEU A 166 -15.09 -16.05 -18.31
N LEU A 167 -14.64 -14.89 -18.82
CA LEU A 167 -15.40 -14.12 -19.81
C LEU A 167 -15.67 -14.96 -21.07
N HIS A 168 -14.65 -15.66 -21.58
CA HIS A 168 -14.79 -16.53 -22.75
C HIS A 168 -15.77 -17.69 -22.48
N LYS A 169 -15.69 -18.33 -21.32
CA LYS A 169 -16.64 -19.38 -20.91
C LYS A 169 -18.09 -18.89 -20.81
N ALA A 170 -18.28 -17.61 -20.50
CA ALA A 170 -19.59 -16.97 -20.50
C ALA A 170 -20.07 -16.50 -21.89
N GLY A 171 -19.32 -16.81 -22.95
CA GLY A 171 -19.69 -16.44 -24.32
C GLY A 171 -19.35 -14.99 -24.70
N VAL A 172 -18.58 -14.28 -23.88
CA VAL A 172 -18.11 -12.92 -24.18
C VAL A 172 -17.09 -12.99 -25.31
N ARG A 173 -17.37 -12.28 -26.42
CA ARG A 173 -16.51 -12.28 -27.61
C ARG A 173 -15.23 -11.47 -27.44
N GLN A 174 -15.33 -10.30 -26.80
CA GLN A 174 -14.18 -9.44 -26.53
C GLN A 174 -13.79 -9.58 -25.06
N THR A 175 -12.74 -10.36 -24.82
CA THR A 175 -12.24 -10.65 -23.47
C THR A 175 -10.95 -9.88 -23.14
N ASP A 176 -10.37 -9.16 -24.09
CA ASP A 176 -9.25 -8.25 -23.83
C ASP A 176 -9.78 -6.89 -23.35
N LEU A 177 -9.58 -6.61 -22.06
CA LEU A 177 -9.98 -5.36 -21.40
C LEU A 177 -8.78 -4.45 -21.14
N SER A 178 -7.58 -4.76 -21.65
CA SER A 178 -6.33 -4.04 -21.37
C SER A 178 -6.36 -2.55 -21.72
N LYS A 179 -7.23 -2.16 -22.65
CA LYS A 179 -7.47 -0.75 -23.05
C LYS A 179 -8.41 0.01 -22.11
N GLY A 180 -8.95 -0.64 -21.09
CA GLY A 180 -9.91 -0.08 -20.14
C GLY A 180 -11.34 -0.50 -20.42
N ILE A 181 -12.19 -0.31 -19.40
CA ILE A 181 -13.61 -0.66 -19.38
C ILE A 181 -14.36 0.33 -18.48
N SER A 182 -15.66 0.56 -18.72
CA SER A 182 -16.51 1.34 -17.82
C SER A 182 -17.14 0.48 -16.71
N TRP A 183 -17.58 1.11 -15.62
CA TRP A 183 -18.31 0.41 -14.55
C TRP A 183 -19.56 -0.32 -15.04
N LYS A 184 -20.34 0.31 -15.91
CA LYS A 184 -21.53 -0.31 -16.52
C LYS A 184 -21.18 -1.57 -17.33
N GLN A 185 -20.08 -1.53 -18.07
CA GLN A 185 -19.61 -2.69 -18.82
C GLN A 185 -19.11 -3.79 -17.87
N LEU A 186 -18.37 -3.44 -16.81
CA LEU A 186 -17.91 -4.38 -15.78
C LEU A 186 -19.09 -5.08 -15.10
N GLN A 187 -20.14 -4.35 -14.73
CA GLN A 187 -21.39 -4.88 -14.16
C GLN A 187 -22.11 -5.82 -15.15
N THR A 188 -22.17 -5.43 -16.43
CA THR A 188 -22.78 -6.25 -17.49
C THR A 188 -22.05 -7.59 -17.64
N LEU A 189 -20.72 -7.55 -17.76
CA LEU A 189 -19.88 -8.75 -17.83
C LEU A 189 -19.99 -9.60 -16.55
N SER A 190 -20.11 -8.94 -15.40
CA SER A 190 -20.32 -9.64 -14.12
C SER A 190 -21.61 -10.46 -14.15
N GLY A 191 -22.70 -9.88 -14.65
CA GLY A 191 -23.97 -10.57 -14.84
C GLY A 191 -23.93 -11.69 -15.88
N ASP A 192 -23.21 -11.51 -17.00
CA ASP A 192 -23.01 -12.55 -18.01
C ASP A 192 -22.31 -13.78 -17.41
N VAL A 193 -21.21 -13.56 -16.69
CA VAL A 193 -20.48 -14.65 -16.02
C VAL A 193 -21.29 -15.25 -14.88
N ALA A 194 -22.01 -14.48 -14.07
CA ALA A 194 -22.85 -15.04 -13.02
C ALA A 194 -23.95 -15.97 -13.57
N ARG A 195 -24.53 -15.65 -14.75
CA ARG A 195 -25.49 -16.54 -15.44
C ARG A 195 -24.85 -17.82 -15.95
N ALA A 196 -23.65 -17.73 -16.52
CA ALA A 196 -22.95 -18.89 -17.09
C ALA A 196 -22.25 -19.76 -16.02
N LEU A 197 -21.78 -19.13 -14.94
CA LEU A 197 -20.93 -19.69 -13.89
C LEU A 197 -21.43 -19.22 -12.50
N PRO A 198 -22.52 -19.80 -11.96
CA PRO A 198 -23.22 -19.28 -10.76
C PRO A 198 -22.41 -19.25 -9.45
N LYS A 199 -21.23 -19.87 -9.42
CA LYS A 199 -20.33 -19.90 -8.25
C LYS A 199 -19.23 -18.84 -8.30
N VAL A 200 -19.16 -18.06 -9.38
CA VAL A 200 -18.14 -17.02 -9.58
C VAL A 200 -18.80 -15.66 -9.36
N GLY A 201 -18.31 -14.92 -8.37
CA GLY A 201 -18.70 -13.53 -8.12
C GLY A 201 -18.25 -12.57 -9.22
N GLY A 202 -18.85 -11.39 -9.27
CA GLY A 202 -18.49 -10.33 -10.21
C GLY A 202 -17.16 -9.68 -9.86
N TRP A 203 -17.08 -9.10 -8.68
CA TRP A 203 -15.98 -8.22 -8.27
C TRP A 203 -15.62 -8.40 -6.81
N THR A 204 -14.34 -8.23 -6.48
CA THR A 204 -13.89 -8.07 -5.09
C THR A 204 -12.88 -6.93 -4.97
N THR A 205 -12.84 -6.33 -3.79
CA THR A 205 -11.95 -5.20 -3.45
C THR A 205 -11.76 -5.11 -1.94
N GLN A 206 -10.93 -4.17 -1.49
CA GLN A 206 -10.59 -3.95 -0.08
C GLN A 206 -11.62 -3.00 0.58
N LEU A 207 -12.62 -3.54 1.30
CA LEU A 207 -13.66 -2.72 1.97
C LEU A 207 -13.69 -2.88 3.50
N ALA A 208 -12.73 -3.60 4.10
CA ALA A 208 -12.56 -3.64 5.55
C ALA A 208 -12.43 -2.23 6.17
N ALA A 209 -12.67 -2.08 7.47
CA ALA A 209 -12.63 -0.79 8.16
C ALA A 209 -11.19 -0.34 8.46
N TYR A 210 -10.45 0.04 7.41
CA TYR A 210 -9.07 0.53 7.44
C TYR A 210 -8.81 1.42 6.21
N GLU A 211 -7.57 1.90 6.03
CA GLU A 211 -7.15 2.74 4.91
C GLU A 211 -7.58 2.24 3.51
N GLY A 212 -7.66 0.92 3.27
CA GLY A 212 -8.12 0.40 1.97
C GLY A 212 -9.56 0.80 1.61
N ARG A 213 -10.45 0.99 2.60
CA ARG A 213 -11.79 1.55 2.37
C ARG A 213 -11.73 3.02 1.99
N THR A 214 -10.86 3.81 2.63
CA THR A 214 -10.61 5.20 2.25
C THR A 214 -10.18 5.27 0.79
N VAL A 215 -9.22 4.45 0.38
CA VAL A 215 -8.76 4.37 -1.01
C VAL A 215 -9.91 4.08 -1.98
N ASN A 216 -10.68 3.02 -1.74
CA ASN A 216 -11.80 2.64 -2.62
C ASN A 216 -12.88 3.73 -2.70
N ALA A 217 -13.16 4.40 -1.59
CA ALA A 217 -14.10 5.50 -1.54
C ALA A 217 -13.57 6.73 -2.29
N ILE A 218 -12.31 7.15 -2.11
CA ILE A 218 -11.75 8.27 -2.87
C ILE A 218 -11.69 7.97 -4.37
N GLU A 219 -11.40 6.73 -4.78
CA GLU A 219 -11.49 6.30 -6.19
C GLU A 219 -12.91 6.49 -6.75
N ALA A 220 -13.94 6.20 -5.96
CA ALA A 220 -15.33 6.44 -6.33
C ALA A 220 -15.64 7.94 -6.43
N PHE A 221 -15.27 8.72 -5.42
CA PHE A 221 -15.61 10.13 -5.33
C PHE A 221 -14.93 10.92 -6.46
N ALA A 222 -13.65 10.67 -6.72
CA ALA A 222 -12.92 11.29 -7.81
C ALA A 222 -13.46 10.90 -9.20
N SER A 223 -14.11 9.74 -9.33
CA SER A 223 -14.75 9.35 -10.58
C SER A 223 -16.11 10.01 -10.79
N ALA A 224 -16.82 10.32 -9.70
CA ALA A 224 -18.12 10.96 -9.72
C ALA A 224 -18.03 12.48 -9.90
N VAL A 225 -16.97 13.09 -9.35
CA VAL A 225 -16.79 14.53 -9.29
C VAL A 225 -15.52 14.91 -10.05
N PRO A 226 -15.61 15.72 -11.13
CA PRO A 226 -14.43 16.26 -11.81
C PRO A 226 -13.58 17.10 -10.86
N ASP A 227 -12.26 16.98 -10.96
CA ASP A 227 -11.28 17.75 -10.17
C ASP A 227 -11.52 17.68 -8.64
N PHE A 228 -12.04 16.53 -8.18
CA PHE A 228 -12.37 16.29 -6.77
C PHE A 228 -11.15 16.42 -5.85
N GLU A 229 -11.27 17.33 -4.88
CA GLU A 229 -10.36 17.51 -3.75
C GLU A 229 -11.21 17.61 -2.47
N LEU A 230 -10.72 17.03 -1.35
CA LEU A 230 -11.37 17.14 -0.03
C LEU A 230 -10.66 18.10 0.90
N THR A 231 -9.45 18.51 0.52
CA THR A 231 -8.62 19.43 1.27
C THR A 231 -8.08 20.49 0.34
N ASP A 232 -8.00 21.72 0.82
CA ASP A 232 -7.33 22.80 0.10
C ASP A 232 -5.79 22.64 0.12
N GLY A 233 -5.07 23.62 -0.44
CA GLY A 233 -3.61 23.62 -0.50
C GLY A 233 -2.92 23.71 0.87
N ASP A 234 -3.62 24.21 1.89
CA ASP A 234 -3.14 24.34 3.27
C ASP A 234 -3.51 23.10 4.12
N GLY A 235 -4.31 22.20 3.57
CA GLY A 235 -4.73 20.94 4.18
C GLY A 235 -5.98 21.05 5.05
N HIS A 236 -6.76 22.14 4.91
CA HIS A 236 -8.07 22.29 5.55
C HIS A 236 -9.16 21.61 4.74
N TYR A 237 -10.23 21.17 5.38
CA TYR A 237 -11.32 20.47 4.71
C TYR A 237 -12.16 21.40 3.82
N ASP A 238 -12.27 21.08 2.52
CA ASP A 238 -12.98 21.88 1.51
C ASP A 238 -14.08 21.07 0.78
N GLY A 239 -14.63 20.03 1.43
CA GLY A 239 -15.69 19.22 0.85
C GLY A 239 -17.08 19.87 0.91
N SER A 240 -17.95 19.51 -0.05
CA SER A 240 -19.38 19.85 -0.01
C SER A 240 -20.29 18.62 0.06
N VAL A 241 -21.44 18.75 0.73
CA VAL A 241 -22.46 17.68 0.80
C VAL A 241 -22.88 17.18 -0.59
N LYS A 242 -22.89 18.06 -1.60
CA LYS A 242 -23.25 17.68 -2.98
C LYS A 242 -22.22 16.71 -3.58
N GLU A 243 -20.93 17.01 -3.43
CA GLU A 243 -19.84 16.17 -3.93
C GLU A 243 -19.76 14.86 -3.16
N LEU A 244 -19.87 14.91 -1.84
CA LEU A 244 -19.92 13.71 -1.01
C LEU A 244 -21.11 12.82 -1.38
N THR A 245 -22.29 13.40 -1.66
CA THR A 245 -23.45 12.62 -2.11
C THR A 245 -23.16 11.91 -3.43
N ALA A 246 -22.60 12.62 -4.42
CA ALA A 246 -22.24 12.03 -5.71
C ALA A 246 -21.20 10.90 -5.57
N GLY A 247 -20.18 11.11 -4.72
CA GLY A 247 -19.18 10.10 -4.43
C GLY A 247 -19.73 8.87 -3.70
N ILE A 248 -20.64 9.05 -2.74
CA ILE A 248 -21.32 7.95 -2.04
C ILE A 248 -22.22 7.17 -3.01
N THR A 249 -22.94 7.85 -3.91
CA THR A 249 -23.75 7.19 -4.94
C THR A 249 -22.88 6.31 -5.84
N GLU A 250 -21.73 6.81 -6.28
CA GLU A 250 -20.79 6.04 -7.10
C GLU A 250 -20.18 4.88 -6.30
N LEU A 251 -19.80 5.09 -5.03
CA LEU A 251 -19.28 4.02 -4.17
C LEU A 251 -20.33 2.91 -3.97
N ARG A 252 -21.58 3.28 -3.69
CA ARG A 252 -22.69 2.33 -3.55
C ARG A 252 -22.87 1.50 -4.80
N SER A 253 -22.89 2.14 -5.97
CA SER A 253 -23.00 1.48 -7.28
C SER A 253 -21.88 0.46 -7.49
N ARG A 254 -20.64 0.79 -7.09
CA ARG A 254 -19.46 -0.10 -7.18
C ARG A 254 -19.48 -1.30 -6.26
N THR A 255 -20.24 -1.21 -5.16
CA THR A 255 -20.24 -2.21 -4.08
C THR A 255 -21.59 -2.86 -3.88
N GLU A 256 -22.48 -2.82 -4.88
CA GLU A 256 -23.77 -3.51 -4.79
C GLU A 256 -23.56 -5.02 -4.61
N THR A 257 -24.29 -5.59 -3.65
CA THR A 257 -24.24 -7.02 -3.30
C THR A 257 -24.68 -7.93 -4.44
N ALA A 258 -25.36 -7.39 -5.46
CA ALA A 258 -25.77 -8.13 -6.65
C ALA A 258 -24.58 -8.65 -7.49
N TYR A 259 -23.39 -8.03 -7.37
CA TYR A 259 -22.21 -8.47 -8.14
C TYR A 259 -20.88 -8.38 -7.39
N THR A 260 -20.82 -7.67 -6.26
CA THR A 260 -19.63 -7.66 -5.38
C THR A 260 -19.68 -8.86 -4.44
N LEU A 261 -18.54 -9.50 -4.16
CA LEU A 261 -18.47 -10.53 -3.12
C LEU A 261 -18.91 -9.94 -1.78
N THR A 262 -19.86 -10.61 -1.10
CA THR A 262 -20.40 -10.15 0.19
C THR A 262 -19.29 -9.99 1.24
N ASP A 263 -18.31 -10.90 1.27
CA ASP A 263 -17.19 -10.86 2.22
C ASP A 263 -16.20 -9.70 1.96
N ALA A 264 -16.32 -8.99 0.83
CA ALA A 264 -15.42 -7.87 0.49
C ALA A 264 -15.44 -6.78 1.57
N VAL A 265 -16.56 -6.60 2.28
CA VAL A 265 -16.73 -5.67 3.41
C VAL A 265 -15.77 -5.94 4.59
N HIS A 266 -15.16 -7.12 4.62
CA HIS A 266 -14.14 -7.52 5.60
C HIS A 266 -12.78 -7.81 4.95
N SER A 267 -12.65 -7.60 3.65
CA SER A 267 -11.43 -7.92 2.91
C SER A 267 -10.43 -6.77 2.97
N ASP A 268 -9.19 -7.12 3.30
CA ASP A 268 -8.00 -6.31 3.08
C ASP A 268 -7.31 -6.74 1.78
N GLU A 269 -6.08 -6.28 1.54
CA GLU A 269 -5.31 -6.67 0.37
C GLU A 269 -5.11 -8.19 0.26
N ALA A 270 -4.78 -8.86 1.36
CA ALA A 270 -4.49 -10.29 1.35
C ALA A 270 -5.75 -11.12 1.09
N ALA A 271 -6.85 -10.80 1.76
CA ALA A 271 -8.13 -11.50 1.60
C ALA A 271 -8.69 -11.35 0.17
N SER A 272 -8.73 -10.12 -0.34
CA SER A 272 -9.22 -9.86 -1.71
C SER A 272 -8.34 -10.51 -2.78
N LEU A 273 -7.02 -10.55 -2.58
CA LEU A 273 -6.09 -11.25 -3.46
C LEU A 273 -6.35 -12.77 -3.44
N SER A 274 -6.56 -13.35 -2.26
CA SER A 274 -6.89 -14.78 -2.10
C SER A 274 -8.20 -15.11 -2.80
N ASP A 275 -9.25 -14.31 -2.62
CA ASP A 275 -10.55 -14.54 -3.26
C ASP A 275 -10.45 -14.66 -4.78
N PHE A 276 -9.66 -13.79 -5.41
CA PHE A 276 -9.43 -13.83 -6.85
C PHE A 276 -8.53 -15.01 -7.25
N ALA A 277 -7.45 -15.28 -6.50
CA ALA A 277 -6.55 -16.39 -6.75
C ALA A 277 -7.26 -17.76 -6.67
N ASP A 278 -8.18 -17.91 -5.71
CA ASP A 278 -9.01 -19.09 -5.50
C ASP A 278 -10.17 -19.20 -6.51
N GLY A 279 -10.32 -18.21 -7.40
CA GLY A 279 -11.32 -18.19 -8.45
C GLY A 279 -12.75 -17.88 -7.96
N ARG A 280 -12.90 -17.29 -6.77
CA ARG A 280 -14.20 -16.86 -6.24
C ARG A 280 -14.80 -15.68 -6.99
N THR A 281 -13.98 -14.89 -7.68
CA THR A 281 -14.40 -13.72 -8.47
C THR A 281 -13.68 -13.66 -9.82
N GLN A 282 -14.30 -13.01 -10.80
CA GLN A 282 -13.72 -12.77 -12.13
C GLN A 282 -12.97 -11.43 -12.25
N PHE A 283 -13.24 -10.46 -11.36
CA PHE A 283 -12.61 -9.15 -11.32
C PHE A 283 -12.09 -8.85 -9.91
N LEU A 284 -10.94 -8.17 -9.84
CA LEU A 284 -10.28 -7.75 -8.60
C LEU A 284 -9.69 -6.35 -8.75
N ARG A 285 -9.95 -5.48 -7.78
CA ARG A 285 -9.15 -4.26 -7.56
C ARG A 285 -7.92 -4.63 -6.76
N GLN A 286 -6.72 -4.36 -7.26
CA GLN A 286 -5.49 -4.55 -6.48
C GLN A 286 -4.38 -3.60 -6.94
N TRP A 287 -3.33 -3.53 -6.13
CA TRP A 287 -2.12 -2.80 -6.41
C TRP A 287 -1.22 -3.53 -7.44
N PRO A 288 -0.26 -2.84 -8.07
CA PRO A 288 0.66 -3.41 -9.07
C PRO A 288 1.44 -4.65 -8.60
N TYR A 289 1.82 -4.71 -7.31
CA TYR A 289 2.59 -5.84 -6.78
C TYR A 289 1.86 -7.18 -6.88
N ALA A 290 0.52 -7.18 -6.92
CA ALA A 290 -0.29 -8.38 -7.02
C ALA A 290 -0.01 -9.16 -8.33
N TYR A 291 0.43 -8.47 -9.39
CA TYR A 291 0.69 -9.11 -10.68
C TYR A 291 1.75 -10.21 -10.61
N GLY A 292 2.83 -9.99 -9.86
CA GLY A 292 3.91 -10.96 -9.72
C GLY A 292 3.42 -12.26 -9.08
N SER A 293 2.64 -12.14 -8.01
CA SER A 293 2.02 -13.28 -7.31
C SER A 293 0.98 -13.98 -8.18
N LEU A 294 0.04 -13.25 -8.77
CA LEU A 294 -1.03 -13.81 -9.60
C LEU A 294 -0.49 -14.51 -10.86
N SER A 295 0.61 -14.03 -11.42
CA SER A 295 1.26 -14.66 -12.58
C SER A 295 1.87 -16.03 -12.27
N GLN A 296 2.12 -16.35 -10.99
CA GLN A 296 2.56 -17.70 -10.61
C GLN A 296 1.40 -18.70 -10.64
N SER A 297 0.20 -18.24 -10.25
CA SER A 297 -1.01 -19.04 -10.16
C SER A 297 -1.78 -19.15 -11.48
N PHE A 298 -1.65 -18.17 -12.37
CA PHE A 298 -2.43 -18.08 -13.60
C PHE A 298 -1.57 -18.06 -14.85
N SER A 299 -2.02 -18.78 -15.88
CA SER A 299 -1.41 -18.70 -17.21
C SER A 299 -1.74 -17.37 -17.91
N LYS A 300 -1.03 -17.08 -19.01
CA LYS A 300 -1.25 -15.91 -19.86
C LYS A 300 -2.70 -15.76 -20.37
N ALA A 301 -3.41 -16.88 -20.57
CA ALA A 301 -4.79 -16.86 -21.03
C ALA A 301 -5.81 -16.63 -19.90
N GLN A 302 -5.40 -16.82 -18.65
CA GLN A 302 -6.26 -16.75 -17.47
C GLN A 302 -6.17 -15.41 -16.74
N LEU A 303 -5.08 -14.66 -16.88
CA LEU A 303 -4.88 -13.38 -16.18
C LEU A 303 -4.73 -12.21 -17.15
N GLY A 304 -5.61 -11.23 -16.99
CA GLY A 304 -5.52 -9.92 -17.61
C GLY A 304 -5.34 -8.81 -16.57
N VAL A 305 -4.77 -7.69 -17.02
CA VAL A 305 -4.62 -6.46 -16.23
C VAL A 305 -5.11 -5.29 -17.09
N ALA A 306 -5.89 -4.40 -16.49
CA ALA A 306 -6.46 -3.22 -17.12
C ALA A 306 -6.38 -2.02 -16.17
N PRO A 307 -6.50 -0.79 -16.69
CA PRO A 307 -6.74 0.38 -15.84
C PRO A 307 -8.02 0.17 -15.02
N LEU A 308 -8.03 0.63 -13.77
CA LEU A 308 -9.26 0.66 -12.98
C LEU A 308 -10.32 1.54 -13.70
N PRO A 309 -11.59 1.13 -13.78
CA PRO A 309 -12.63 1.95 -14.38
C PRO A 309 -12.79 3.30 -13.66
N GLY A 310 -12.77 4.40 -14.41
CA GLY A 310 -12.85 5.75 -13.86
C GLY A 310 -11.49 6.29 -13.39
N ARG A 311 -11.44 6.81 -12.16
CA ARG A 311 -10.24 7.34 -11.51
C ARG A 311 -9.68 6.34 -10.52
N ALA A 312 -8.36 6.28 -10.46
CA ALA A 312 -7.61 5.52 -9.46
C ALA A 312 -6.83 6.49 -8.56
N VAL A 313 -6.58 6.07 -7.34
CA VAL A 313 -5.85 6.86 -6.33
C VAL A 313 -4.38 6.44 -6.30
N LEU A 314 -3.49 7.40 -6.09
CA LEU A 314 -2.07 7.17 -5.83
C LEU A 314 -1.85 6.56 -4.45
N GLY A 315 -1.19 5.41 -4.45
CA GLY A 315 -0.51 4.84 -3.31
C GLY A 315 1.00 5.07 -3.38
N GLY A 316 1.74 4.23 -2.66
CA GLY A 316 3.20 4.21 -2.69
C GLY A 316 3.83 4.82 -1.46
N GLN A 317 5.15 4.94 -1.50
CA GLN A 317 5.96 5.31 -0.35
C GLN A 317 7.12 6.23 -0.74
N ASN A 318 7.44 7.14 0.17
CA ASN A 318 8.47 8.16 0.04
C ASN A 318 9.51 8.01 1.15
N LEU A 319 10.79 8.04 0.79
CA LEU A 319 11.88 8.01 1.75
C LEU A 319 12.17 9.42 2.28
N ALA A 320 12.14 9.57 3.60
CA ALA A 320 12.45 10.82 4.28
C ALA A 320 13.63 10.65 5.25
N VAL A 321 14.41 11.72 5.43
CA VAL A 321 15.45 11.78 6.46
C VAL A 321 14.82 12.26 7.76
N THR A 322 15.01 11.53 8.86
CA THR A 322 14.48 11.93 10.17
C THR A 322 15.19 13.17 10.71
N GLU A 323 14.47 14.01 11.45
CA GLU A 323 15.05 15.24 12.03
C GLU A 323 16.18 14.96 13.02
N SER A 324 16.07 13.87 13.78
CA SER A 324 17.05 13.49 14.78
C SER A 324 18.30 12.79 14.24
N SER A 325 18.36 12.46 12.93
CA SER A 325 19.48 11.71 12.37
C SER A 325 20.80 12.50 12.44
N PRO A 326 21.84 11.98 13.12
CA PRO A 326 23.18 12.57 13.09
C PRO A 326 23.91 12.29 11.76
N ARG A 327 23.29 11.55 10.84
CA ARG A 327 23.85 11.09 9.56
C ARG A 327 23.09 11.66 8.35
N ALA A 328 22.34 12.75 8.53
CA ALA A 328 21.43 13.27 7.52
C ALA A 328 22.01 13.38 6.10
N ALA A 329 23.26 13.88 5.95
CA ALA A 329 23.90 13.99 4.64
C ALA A 329 24.11 12.62 3.95
N LYS A 330 24.50 11.60 4.73
CA LYS A 330 24.73 10.25 4.21
C LYS A 330 23.42 9.49 4.00
N ALA A 331 22.41 9.76 4.84
CA ALA A 331 21.05 9.29 4.66
C ALA A 331 20.46 9.83 3.34
N ALA A 332 20.64 11.12 3.04
CA ALA A 332 20.23 11.70 1.75
C ALA A 332 20.99 11.10 0.55
N GLU A 333 22.29 10.81 0.69
CA GLU A 333 23.05 10.07 -0.34
C GLU A 333 22.47 8.67 -0.60
N LEU A 334 22.11 7.93 0.46
CA LEU A 334 21.45 6.64 0.33
C LEU A 334 20.08 6.76 -0.37
N ILE A 335 19.26 7.76 0.01
CA ILE A 335 17.97 8.01 -0.64
C ILE A 335 18.15 8.25 -2.14
N ARG A 336 19.11 9.09 -2.56
CA ARG A 336 19.40 9.31 -3.99
C ARG A 336 19.79 8.03 -4.73
N TYR A 337 20.54 7.15 -4.09
CA TYR A 337 20.86 5.85 -4.68
C TYR A 337 19.60 4.98 -4.81
N LEU A 338 18.81 4.84 -3.74
CA LEU A 338 17.63 3.98 -3.70
C LEU A 338 16.52 4.44 -4.66
N THR A 339 16.44 5.73 -4.91
CA THR A 339 15.44 6.35 -5.80
C THR A 339 16.01 6.67 -7.19
N GLY A 340 17.25 6.27 -7.48
CA GLY A 340 17.88 6.51 -8.78
C GLY A 340 17.28 5.66 -9.90
N ARG A 341 17.49 6.07 -11.17
CA ARG A 341 16.93 5.44 -12.37
C ARG A 341 17.08 3.90 -12.41
N GLN A 342 18.27 3.41 -12.05
CA GLN A 342 18.57 1.97 -12.03
C GLN A 342 17.85 1.24 -10.88
N SER A 343 17.75 1.85 -9.71
CA SER A 343 17.05 1.30 -8.55
C SER A 343 15.54 1.26 -8.78
N GLU A 344 14.97 2.33 -9.34
CA GLU A 344 13.58 2.40 -9.80
C GLU A 344 13.26 1.34 -10.85
N ARG A 345 14.23 1.04 -11.74
CA ARG A 345 14.09 -0.07 -12.67
C ARG A 345 14.06 -1.43 -11.96
N CYS A 346 14.88 -1.64 -10.93
CA CYS A 346 14.83 -2.85 -10.11
C CYS A 346 13.47 -3.02 -9.42
N LEU A 347 12.93 -1.93 -8.85
CA LEU A 347 11.62 -1.94 -8.20
C LEU A 347 10.51 -2.32 -9.19
N LEU A 348 10.53 -1.75 -10.39
CA LEU A 348 9.58 -2.09 -11.45
C LEU A 348 9.68 -3.56 -11.87
N ASP A 349 10.90 -4.06 -12.08
CA ASP A 349 11.12 -5.44 -12.51
C ASP A 349 10.72 -6.47 -11.44
N ALA A 350 10.72 -6.07 -10.15
CA ALA A 350 10.29 -6.85 -8.99
C ALA A 350 8.78 -6.76 -8.70
N GLY A 351 8.05 -5.84 -9.36
CA GLY A 351 6.59 -5.76 -9.30
C GLY A 351 6.03 -4.51 -8.59
N PHE A 352 6.87 -3.66 -8.01
CA PHE A 352 6.42 -2.34 -7.55
C PHE A 352 6.12 -1.42 -8.76
N ALA A 353 5.32 -0.38 -8.56
CA ALA A 353 5.29 0.70 -9.54
C ALA A 353 6.47 1.65 -9.30
N ALA A 354 7.31 1.82 -10.32
CA ALA A 354 8.35 2.84 -10.30
C ALA A 354 7.76 4.26 -10.32
N THR A 355 8.47 5.18 -9.68
CA THR A 355 8.16 6.60 -9.55
C THR A 355 8.73 7.42 -10.70
N ARG A 356 9.71 6.87 -11.44
CA ARG A 356 10.40 7.53 -12.56
C ARG A 356 9.92 7.07 -13.91
N THR A 357 9.72 8.02 -14.84
CA THR A 357 9.31 7.74 -16.22
C THR A 357 10.34 6.89 -16.95
N SER A 358 11.64 7.13 -16.71
CA SER A 358 12.72 6.40 -17.38
C SER A 358 12.72 4.89 -17.09
N ALA A 359 12.17 4.44 -15.95
CA ALA A 359 12.01 3.01 -15.68
C ALA A 359 11.05 2.32 -16.69
N TYR A 360 10.13 3.08 -17.28
CA TYR A 360 9.12 2.57 -18.22
C TYR A 360 9.47 2.83 -19.69
N ASP A 361 10.03 3.99 -20.01
CA ASP A 361 10.16 4.46 -21.39
C ASP A 361 11.60 4.35 -21.94
N ASP A 362 12.62 4.25 -21.08
CA ASP A 362 14.01 4.12 -21.51
C ASP A 362 14.47 2.65 -21.48
N ASP A 363 14.62 2.06 -22.67
CA ASP A 363 15.04 0.66 -22.82
C ASP A 363 16.53 0.43 -22.47
N SER A 364 17.33 1.50 -22.32
CA SER A 364 18.73 1.41 -21.88
C SER A 364 18.89 1.31 -20.36
N VAL A 365 17.84 1.66 -19.60
CA VAL A 365 17.86 1.55 -18.13
C VAL A 365 17.54 0.11 -17.74
N THR A 366 18.50 -0.55 -17.10
CA THR A 366 18.38 -1.92 -16.59
C THR A 366 18.63 -1.97 -15.09
N CYS A 367 18.03 -2.94 -14.40
CA CYS A 367 18.34 -3.21 -13.01
C CYS A 367 19.76 -3.82 -12.85
N PRO A 368 20.69 -3.17 -12.14
CA PRO A 368 22.06 -3.67 -11.96
C PRO A 368 22.15 -4.70 -10.82
N VAL A 369 21.16 -4.71 -9.93
CA VAL A 369 21.02 -5.71 -8.88
C VAL A 369 20.33 -6.90 -9.55
N GLY A 370 21.11 -7.67 -10.31
CA GLY A 370 20.58 -8.80 -11.06
C GLY A 370 19.67 -9.63 -10.17
N ALA A 371 18.46 -9.96 -10.65
CA ALA A 371 17.39 -10.60 -9.88
C ALA A 371 17.99 -11.53 -8.82
N GLY A 372 18.04 -11.05 -7.56
CA GLY A 372 18.60 -11.80 -6.46
C GLY A 372 17.76 -13.04 -6.29
N GLY A 373 18.20 -14.13 -6.92
CA GLY A 373 17.38 -15.28 -7.22
C GLY A 373 16.67 -15.16 -8.58
N THR A 374 17.38 -15.40 -9.69
CA THR A 374 16.88 -16.50 -10.53
C THR A 374 16.67 -17.65 -9.56
N PRO A 375 15.44 -18.15 -9.31
CA PRO A 375 15.32 -19.44 -8.65
C PRO A 375 16.18 -20.34 -9.51
N SER A 376 17.17 -21.00 -8.87
CA SER A 376 18.11 -21.91 -9.51
C SER A 376 17.43 -22.48 -10.73
N ALA A 377 17.91 -22.13 -11.94
CA ALA A 377 17.37 -22.71 -13.15
C ALA A 377 17.25 -24.19 -12.84
N SER A 378 16.03 -24.73 -12.86
CA SER A 378 15.88 -26.17 -12.78
C SER A 378 16.82 -26.73 -13.85
N PRO A 379 17.38 -27.93 -13.69
CA PRO A 379 18.25 -28.54 -14.71
C PRO A 379 17.62 -28.60 -16.12
N THR A 380 16.32 -28.26 -16.22
CA THR A 380 15.49 -28.09 -17.41
C THR A 380 15.54 -26.71 -18.10
N GLY A 381 16.14 -25.68 -17.50
CA GLY A 381 16.24 -24.33 -18.08
C GLY A 381 14.97 -23.47 -18.02
N GLU A 382 13.93 -23.88 -17.28
CA GLU A 382 12.74 -23.07 -17.07
C GLU A 382 13.00 -21.96 -16.04
N SER A 383 12.75 -20.70 -16.43
CA SER A 383 12.60 -19.59 -15.50
C SER A 383 11.41 -19.86 -14.57
N ALA A 384 11.65 -19.91 -13.27
CA ALA A 384 10.58 -20.01 -12.28
C ALA A 384 9.77 -18.71 -12.13
N ASP A 385 10.24 -17.59 -12.70
CA ASP A 385 9.41 -16.39 -12.85
C ASP A 385 8.51 -16.52 -14.09
N ARG A 386 7.21 -16.72 -13.85
CA ARG A 386 6.15 -16.77 -14.87
C ARG A 386 5.55 -15.40 -15.23
N MET A 387 6.02 -14.32 -14.61
CA MET A 387 5.54 -12.98 -14.90
C MET A 387 5.80 -12.64 -16.37
N ARG A 388 4.77 -12.15 -17.07
CA ARG A 388 4.93 -11.76 -18.47
C ARG A 388 5.80 -10.51 -18.53
N ARG A 389 6.82 -10.55 -19.39
CA ARG A 389 7.72 -9.42 -19.61
C ARG A 389 7.64 -8.88 -21.03
N ASP A 390 7.94 -7.59 -21.20
CA ASP A 390 8.12 -6.97 -22.51
C ASP A 390 9.53 -7.19 -23.06
N ALA A 391 9.84 -6.62 -24.23
CA ALA A 391 11.13 -6.80 -24.89
C ALA A 391 12.33 -6.25 -24.10
N ALA A 392 12.12 -5.30 -23.18
CA ALA A 392 13.17 -4.78 -22.32
C ALA A 392 13.23 -5.48 -20.95
N GLY A 393 12.37 -6.48 -20.70
CA GLY A 393 12.32 -7.23 -19.45
C GLY A 393 11.39 -6.66 -18.37
N ARG A 394 10.62 -5.59 -18.64
CA ARG A 394 9.66 -5.00 -17.68
C ARG A 394 8.41 -5.87 -17.58
N PRO A 395 7.60 -5.78 -16.50
CA PRO A 395 6.26 -6.35 -16.51
C PRO A 395 5.49 -5.90 -17.76
N ALA A 396 4.83 -6.83 -18.46
CA ALA A 396 4.31 -6.58 -19.80
C ALA A 396 3.23 -5.47 -19.86
N TYR A 397 2.57 -5.17 -18.74
CA TYR A 397 1.57 -4.12 -18.63
C TYR A 397 2.16 -2.75 -18.23
N ALA A 398 3.46 -2.68 -17.89
CA ALA A 398 4.08 -1.52 -17.26
C ALA A 398 3.95 -0.26 -18.13
N ARG A 399 4.34 -0.33 -19.40
CA ARG A 399 4.31 0.83 -20.31
C ARG A 399 2.89 1.18 -20.77
N THR A 400 2.05 0.18 -21.04
CA THR A 400 0.74 0.38 -21.70
C THR A 400 -0.41 0.63 -20.73
N THR A 401 -0.28 0.19 -19.49
CA THR A 401 -1.36 0.20 -18.50
C THR A 401 -0.93 0.93 -17.24
N LEU A 402 0.19 0.54 -16.63
CA LEU A 402 0.63 1.09 -15.34
C LEU A 402 1.05 2.56 -15.43
N LEU A 403 1.97 2.90 -16.33
CA LEU A 403 2.45 4.28 -16.49
C LEU A 403 1.32 5.27 -16.83
N PRO A 404 0.40 4.97 -17.79
CA PRO A 404 -0.75 5.82 -18.03
C PRO A 404 -1.69 5.94 -16.81
N ALA A 405 -1.86 4.87 -16.02
CA ALA A 405 -2.66 4.91 -14.80
C ALA A 405 -2.02 5.83 -13.75
N LEU A 406 -0.71 5.71 -13.51
CA LEU A 406 0.04 6.57 -12.57
C LEU A 406 -0.06 8.04 -12.97
N ARG A 407 0.18 8.37 -14.25
CA ARG A 407 0.07 9.75 -14.77
C ARG A 407 -1.31 10.38 -14.57
N LYS A 408 -2.35 9.55 -14.54
CA LYS A 408 -3.74 9.98 -14.37
C LYS A 408 -4.22 9.87 -12.94
N ALA A 409 -3.52 9.20 -12.03
CA ALA A 409 -4.05 8.94 -10.70
C ALA A 409 -4.24 10.25 -9.90
N VAL A 410 -5.23 10.27 -9.01
CA VAL A 410 -5.47 11.39 -8.08
C VAL A 410 -4.77 11.14 -6.76
N GLN A 411 -4.54 12.19 -5.99
CA GLN A 411 -4.02 12.06 -4.64
C GLN A 411 -5.15 11.86 -3.63
N ARG A 412 -4.81 11.22 -2.51
CA ARG A 412 -5.62 11.28 -1.29
C ARG A 412 -5.52 12.68 -0.67
N PRO A 413 -6.42 13.06 0.24
CA PRO A 413 -6.40 14.37 0.89
C PRO A 413 -5.05 14.63 1.55
N ARG A 414 -4.53 15.85 1.37
CA ARG A 414 -3.19 16.23 1.82
C ARG A 414 -3.32 17.12 3.04
N THR A 415 -3.16 16.54 4.22
CA THR A 415 -3.32 17.27 5.48
C THR A 415 -2.44 16.66 6.56
N PRO A 416 -1.88 17.44 7.50
CA PRO A 416 -1.17 16.92 8.65
C PRO A 416 -2.07 16.06 9.56
N LEU A 417 -3.38 16.20 9.43
CA LEU A 417 -4.39 15.49 10.20
C LEU A 417 -4.91 14.23 9.48
N TYR A 418 -4.13 13.66 8.56
CA TYR A 418 -4.57 12.54 7.71
C TYR A 418 -5.11 11.35 8.52
N GLY A 419 -4.46 11.02 9.64
CA GLY A 419 -4.93 9.95 10.53
C GLY A 419 -6.35 10.20 11.06
N ALA A 420 -6.68 11.45 11.42
CA ALA A 420 -8.01 11.82 11.86
C ALA A 420 -9.02 11.79 10.69
N PHE A 421 -8.58 12.25 9.51
CA PHE A 421 -9.36 12.17 8.27
C PHE A 421 -9.76 10.72 7.95
N THR A 422 -8.79 9.81 7.77
CA THR A 422 -9.07 8.44 7.32
C THR A 422 -9.90 7.66 8.34
N GLN A 423 -9.65 7.84 9.64
CA GLN A 423 -10.46 7.24 10.69
C GLN A 423 -11.91 7.71 10.62
N THR A 424 -12.13 9.03 10.50
CA THR A 424 -13.47 9.61 10.40
C THR A 424 -14.17 9.15 9.12
N PHE A 425 -13.46 9.23 7.99
CA PHE A 425 -13.98 8.86 6.68
C PHE A 425 -14.42 7.39 6.61
N THR A 426 -13.60 6.46 7.11
CA THR A 426 -13.94 5.03 7.13
C THR A 426 -15.06 4.68 8.11
N THR A 427 -15.10 5.32 9.28
CA THR A 427 -16.16 5.16 10.27
C THR A 427 -17.50 5.63 9.73
N GLU A 428 -17.55 6.85 9.19
CA GLU A 428 -18.80 7.44 8.71
C GLU A 428 -19.30 6.82 7.41
N LEU A 429 -18.43 6.20 6.60
CA LEU A 429 -18.86 5.39 5.45
C LEU A 429 -19.27 3.97 5.82
N GLY A 430 -18.95 3.49 7.03
CA GLY A 430 -19.29 2.14 7.49
C GLY A 430 -20.76 1.76 7.34
N PRO A 431 -21.73 2.63 7.70
CA PRO A 431 -23.16 2.36 7.54
C PRO A 431 -23.61 2.07 6.10
N LEU A 432 -22.84 2.45 5.07
CA LEU A 432 -23.13 2.11 3.67
C LEU A 432 -23.19 0.59 3.44
N PHE A 433 -22.42 -0.16 4.23
CA PHE A 433 -22.25 -1.62 4.11
C PHE A 433 -23.04 -2.40 5.16
N GLY A 434 -23.92 -1.74 5.90
CA GLY A 434 -24.81 -2.38 6.88
C GLY A 434 -26.09 -2.95 6.24
N ASP A 435 -26.91 -3.61 7.07
CA ASP A 435 -28.16 -4.26 6.63
C ASP A 435 -29.25 -3.25 6.18
N ASP A 436 -29.27 -2.05 6.76
CA ASP A 436 -30.20 -0.97 6.44
C ASP A 436 -29.43 0.34 6.19
N PRO A 437 -28.79 0.48 5.02
CA PRO A 437 -27.91 1.60 4.76
C PRO A 437 -28.71 2.90 4.57
N PRO A 438 -28.26 4.03 5.14
CA PRO A 438 -28.93 5.31 4.97
C PRO A 438 -28.91 5.77 3.50
N SER A 439 -29.81 6.70 3.14
CA SER A 439 -29.74 7.36 1.82
C SER A 439 -28.42 8.10 1.62
N ASP A 440 -27.96 8.21 0.38
CA ASP A 440 -26.67 8.85 0.05
C ASP A 440 -26.58 10.29 0.58
N ALA A 441 -27.66 11.06 0.46
CA ALA A 441 -27.71 12.43 0.96
C ALA A 441 -27.70 12.53 2.49
N ALA A 442 -28.27 11.54 3.20
CA ALA A 442 -28.22 11.50 4.66
C ALA A 442 -26.80 11.15 5.12
N LEU A 443 -26.18 10.15 4.49
CA LEU A 443 -24.81 9.75 4.79
C LEU A 443 -23.81 10.87 4.49
N ALA A 444 -23.98 11.57 3.37
CA ALA A 444 -23.15 12.72 3.00
C ALA A 444 -23.20 13.86 4.02
N LYS A 445 -24.38 14.16 4.60
CA LYS A 445 -24.52 15.19 5.64
C LYS A 445 -23.79 14.80 6.92
N THR A 446 -23.91 13.55 7.35
CA THR A 446 -23.20 13.04 8.52
C THR A 446 -21.69 13.09 8.30
N LEU A 447 -21.24 12.63 7.13
CA LEU A 447 -19.83 12.64 6.75
C LEU A 447 -19.26 14.07 6.72
N ASP A 448 -19.96 15.03 6.09
CA ASP A 448 -19.54 16.43 6.04
C ASP A 448 -19.36 17.02 7.45
N ALA A 449 -20.36 16.84 8.31
CA ALA A 449 -20.33 17.34 9.68
C ALA A 449 -19.17 16.73 10.50
N ALA A 450 -18.90 15.43 10.31
CA ALA A 450 -17.82 14.74 10.99
C ALA A 450 -16.45 15.19 10.49
N LEU A 451 -16.26 15.34 9.18
CA LEU A 451 -15.00 15.80 8.58
C LEU A 451 -14.67 17.23 9.00
N ARG A 452 -15.64 18.15 9.01
CA ARG A 452 -15.45 19.53 9.54
C ARG A 452 -14.98 19.56 10.99
N LYS A 453 -15.39 18.56 11.80
CA LYS A 453 -14.94 18.44 13.18
C LYS A 453 -13.55 17.83 13.29
N ALA A 454 -13.22 16.87 12.42
CA ALA A 454 -11.94 16.16 12.43
C ALA A 454 -10.79 16.97 11.84
N LEU A 455 -11.09 17.87 10.91
CA LEU A 455 -10.16 18.73 10.19
C LEU A 455 -10.54 20.20 10.40
N PRO A 456 -10.27 20.78 11.59
CA PRO A 456 -10.53 22.19 11.84
C PRO A 456 -9.60 23.07 10.99
N ASP A 457 -10.10 24.27 10.68
CA ASP A 457 -9.34 25.38 10.06
C ASP A 457 -8.15 25.85 10.92
#